data_AF-A0A7K9Z4N9-F1
#
_entry.id   AF-A0A7K9Z4N9-F1
#
_cell.length_a   1.000
_cell.length_b   1.000
_cell.length_c   1.000
_cell.angle_alpha   90.00
_cell.angle_beta   90.00
_cell.angle_gamma   90.00
#
_symmetry.space_group_name_H-M   'P 1'
#
loop_
_entity.id
_entity.type
_entity.pdbx_description
1 polymer ?
#
loop_
_entity_poly.entity_id
_entity_poly.type
_entity_poly.pdbx_seq_one_letter_code
_entity_poly.pdbx_strand_id
1 'polypeptide(L)'
;MGVTHVLNAAHGTMYSHGGQDFYGATIDYYGVPAHDLPSFDISQFFFSAAEFIHKALNTPGEKLPLIQPECVQERSKMLHTRDNSFPSSSTGSPASYETPALADLQRLIWFRGGSDNHVDQVWPNIYLGDAWAARSITTMQSLDITHILNAADGPYSINTGAKYYKDLQIEYFGIEAFDDPSFDLSIFFYDAADFIGKALNTPGGKVFVHCAMGVSRSATLVLAFLMIHENMTLVDALKTVGSHRDICPNTGFLSQLRELDIKLSEERKGAREPASKAL
;
A
#
# COMPACT_ATOMS: atom_id res chain seq x y z
N MET A 1 -20.30 1.85 -20.62
CA MET A 1 -19.10 2.73 -20.68
C MET A 1 -18.71 3.17 -22.09
N GLY A 2 -19.41 2.76 -23.17
CA GLY A 2 -19.09 3.24 -24.53
C GLY A 2 -17.69 2.83 -25.04
N VAL A 3 -17.09 1.82 -24.39
CA VAL A 3 -15.77 1.29 -24.75
C VAL A 3 -15.93 0.42 -25.98
N THR A 4 -15.20 0.76 -27.04
CA THR A 4 -15.20 0.05 -28.33
C THR A 4 -13.91 -0.71 -28.58
N HIS A 5 -12.86 -0.46 -27.78
CA HIS A 5 -11.54 -1.05 -27.93
C HIS A 5 -10.97 -1.42 -26.56
N VAL A 6 -10.36 -2.60 -26.45
CA VAL A 6 -9.70 -3.07 -25.23
C VAL A 6 -8.27 -3.52 -25.55
N LEU A 7 -7.29 -2.89 -24.90
CA LEU A 7 -5.90 -3.34 -24.92
C LEU A 7 -5.57 -4.01 -23.59
N ASN A 8 -5.17 -5.27 -23.63
CA ASN A 8 -4.73 -6.03 -22.46
C ASN A 8 -3.21 -6.18 -22.48
N ALA A 9 -2.54 -5.51 -21.55
CA ALA A 9 -1.07 -5.52 -21.46
C ALA A 9 -0.49 -6.78 -20.81
N ALA A 10 -1.29 -7.78 -20.43
CA ALA A 10 -0.84 -9.03 -19.79
C ALA A 10 -1.61 -10.26 -20.33
N HIS A 11 -2.00 -10.25 -21.60
CA HIS A 11 -2.82 -11.28 -22.21
C HIS A 11 -2.15 -12.67 -22.20
N GLY A 12 -2.90 -13.71 -21.85
CA GLY A 12 -2.40 -15.08 -21.81
C GLY A 12 -1.58 -15.43 -20.57
N THR A 13 -1.40 -14.50 -19.63
CA THR A 13 -0.87 -14.80 -18.29
C THR A 13 -1.93 -15.52 -17.44
N MET A 14 -1.49 -16.16 -16.34
CA MET A 14 -2.32 -16.97 -15.42
C MET A 14 -3.62 -16.28 -14.94
N TYR A 15 -3.68 -14.94 -14.98
CA TYR A 15 -4.81 -14.15 -14.49
C TYR A 15 -5.57 -13.41 -15.61
N SER A 16 -5.17 -13.56 -16.87
CA SER A 16 -5.63 -12.72 -17.99
C SER A 16 -5.83 -13.52 -19.28
N HIS A 17 -6.70 -14.53 -19.21
CA HIS A 17 -6.98 -15.43 -20.34
C HIS A 17 -8.07 -14.94 -21.32
N GLY A 18 -8.76 -13.84 -21.03
CA GLY A 18 -9.79 -13.28 -21.93
C GLY A 18 -9.19 -12.77 -23.25
N GLY A 19 -9.86 -13.04 -24.37
CA GLY A 19 -9.49 -12.58 -25.72
C GLY A 19 -10.66 -11.93 -26.45
N GLN A 20 -10.58 -11.77 -27.77
CA GLN A 20 -11.65 -11.19 -28.61
C GLN A 20 -13.01 -11.85 -28.35
N ASP A 21 -13.04 -13.18 -28.16
CA ASP A 21 -14.26 -13.95 -27.93
C ASP A 21 -14.97 -13.61 -26.62
N PHE A 22 -14.24 -13.07 -25.63
CA PHE A 22 -14.82 -12.65 -24.36
C PHE A 22 -15.63 -11.34 -24.49
N TYR A 23 -15.16 -10.42 -25.34
CA TYR A 23 -15.79 -9.11 -25.52
C TYR A 23 -16.81 -9.07 -26.66
N GLY A 24 -16.88 -10.13 -27.48
CA GLY A 24 -17.81 -10.23 -28.61
C GLY A 24 -17.39 -9.41 -29.82
N ALA A 25 -18.26 -9.35 -30.83
CA ALA A 25 -17.94 -8.74 -32.13
C ALA A 25 -17.98 -7.19 -32.15
N THR A 26 -18.39 -6.57 -31.05
CA THR A 26 -18.60 -5.11 -30.94
C THR A 26 -17.45 -4.37 -30.29
N ILE A 27 -16.46 -5.09 -29.76
CA ILE A 27 -15.28 -4.53 -29.10
C ILE A 27 -14.05 -5.07 -29.80
N ASP A 28 -13.24 -4.21 -30.39
CA ASP A 28 -11.93 -4.58 -30.93
C ASP A 28 -10.98 -4.87 -29.76
N TYR A 29 -10.33 -6.04 -29.76
CA TYR A 29 -9.42 -6.46 -28.69
C TYR A 29 -7.98 -6.61 -29.19
N TYR A 30 -7.01 -6.12 -28.42
CA TYR A 30 -5.60 -6.35 -28.63
C TYR A 30 -4.91 -6.85 -27.36
N GLY A 31 -4.38 -8.08 -27.42
CA GLY A 31 -3.68 -8.70 -26.31
C GLY A 31 -2.16 -8.65 -26.50
N VAL A 32 -1.45 -8.08 -25.54
CA VAL A 32 0.01 -8.13 -25.42
C VAL A 32 0.38 -9.21 -24.41
N PRO A 33 1.14 -10.25 -24.80
CA PRO A 33 1.55 -11.30 -23.89
C PRO A 33 2.75 -10.89 -23.03
N ALA A 34 2.61 -9.77 -22.30
CA ALA A 34 3.67 -9.30 -21.41
C ALA A 34 3.67 -10.05 -20.08
N HIS A 35 4.87 -10.19 -19.52
CA HIS A 35 5.08 -10.73 -18.19
C HIS A 35 6.21 -9.99 -17.46
N ASP A 36 6.14 -9.92 -16.14
CA ASP A 36 7.00 -9.06 -15.31
C ASP A 36 8.42 -9.61 -15.05
N LEU A 37 8.86 -10.62 -15.81
CA LEU A 37 10.23 -11.14 -15.70
C LEU A 37 11.24 -10.10 -16.23
N PRO A 38 12.39 -9.89 -15.56
CA PRO A 38 13.41 -8.92 -16.00
C PRO A 38 13.99 -9.17 -17.39
N SER A 39 13.86 -10.39 -17.91
CA SER A 39 14.28 -10.79 -19.25
C SER A 39 13.27 -10.45 -20.35
N PHE A 40 12.08 -9.98 -19.99
CA PHE A 40 11.03 -9.66 -20.94
C PHE A 40 11.23 -8.26 -21.51
N ASP A 41 11.33 -8.19 -22.83
CA ASP A 41 11.42 -6.93 -23.54
C ASP A 41 10.04 -6.50 -24.05
N ILE A 42 9.34 -5.70 -23.24
CA ILE A 42 8.02 -5.16 -23.60
C ILE A 42 8.08 -4.15 -24.76
N SER A 43 9.26 -3.58 -25.06
CA SER A 43 9.39 -2.55 -26.08
C SER A 43 9.02 -3.04 -27.48
N GLN A 44 9.10 -4.35 -27.71
CA GLN A 44 8.68 -5.02 -28.94
C GLN A 44 7.20 -4.80 -29.28
N PHE A 45 6.37 -4.47 -28.28
CA PHE A 45 4.93 -4.27 -28.45
C PHE A 45 4.53 -2.79 -28.47
N PHE A 46 5.47 -1.85 -28.31
CA PHE A 46 5.13 -0.43 -28.24
C PHE A 46 4.50 0.07 -29.54
N PHE A 47 5.05 -0.31 -30.69
CA PHE A 47 4.54 0.13 -31.99
C PHE A 47 3.13 -0.42 -32.25
N SER A 48 2.93 -1.73 -32.06
CA SER A 48 1.64 -2.38 -32.31
C SER A 48 0.56 -1.93 -31.32
N ALA A 49 0.91 -1.69 -30.05
CA ALA A 49 0.01 -1.11 -29.06
C ALA A 49 -0.37 0.34 -29.42
N ALA A 50 0.60 1.15 -29.85
CA ALA A 50 0.36 2.53 -30.26
C ALA A 50 -0.55 2.62 -31.50
N GLU A 51 -0.31 1.77 -32.51
CA GLU A 51 -1.16 1.66 -33.69
C GLU A 51 -2.60 1.28 -33.32
N PHE A 52 -2.78 0.32 -32.41
CA PHE A 52 -4.11 -0.09 -31.93
C PHE A 52 -4.84 1.07 -31.24
N ILE A 53 -4.17 1.80 -30.36
CA ILE A 53 -4.72 2.98 -29.69
C ILE A 53 -5.05 4.07 -30.71
N HIS A 54 -4.17 4.30 -31.69
CA HIS A 54 -4.39 5.29 -32.74
C HIS A 54 -5.61 4.96 -33.60
N LYS A 55 -5.80 3.69 -34.00
CA LYS A 55 -6.99 3.22 -34.71
C LYS A 55 -8.25 3.42 -33.88
N ALA A 56 -8.20 3.12 -32.58
CA ALA A 56 -9.33 3.27 -31.67
C ALA A 56 -9.82 4.73 -31.60
N LEU A 57 -8.89 5.69 -31.55
CA LEU A 57 -9.19 7.11 -31.46
C LEU A 57 -9.73 7.72 -32.77
N ASN A 58 -9.39 7.11 -33.92
CA ASN A 58 -9.78 7.60 -35.24
C ASN A 58 -11.01 6.89 -35.84
N THR A 59 -11.57 5.89 -35.14
CA THR A 59 -12.77 5.20 -35.59
C THR A 59 -14.01 6.02 -35.23
N PRO A 60 -14.82 6.49 -36.20
CA PRO A 60 -16.04 7.24 -35.91
C PRO A 60 -17.02 6.38 -35.11
N GLY A 61 -17.41 6.83 -33.91
CA GLY A 61 -18.30 6.06 -33.05
C GLY A 61 -19.70 5.93 -33.63
N GLU A 62 -20.11 4.73 -34.07
CA GLU A 62 -21.52 4.39 -34.18
C GLU A 62 -22.11 4.40 -32.75
N LYS A 63 -22.92 5.42 -32.45
CA LYS A 63 -23.73 5.44 -31.24
C LYS A 63 -24.82 4.37 -31.35
N LEU A 64 -24.57 3.18 -30.82
CA LEU A 64 -25.65 2.21 -30.56
C LEU A 64 -26.38 2.55 -29.24
N PRO A 65 -27.69 2.24 -29.13
CA PRO A 65 -28.53 2.66 -28.01
C PRO A 65 -28.10 2.01 -26.69
N LEU A 66 -28.29 2.77 -25.61
CA LEU A 66 -28.07 2.37 -24.22
C LEU A 66 -28.74 1.02 -23.91
N ILE A 67 -27.93 -0.01 -23.65
CA ILE A 67 -28.36 -1.22 -22.94
C ILE A 67 -28.08 -1.01 -21.44
N GLN A 68 -29.09 -1.34 -20.63
CA GLN A 68 -29.19 -1.13 -19.19
C GLN A 68 -28.12 -1.90 -18.37
N PRO A 69 -27.85 -1.49 -17.11
CA PRO A 69 -26.72 -1.97 -16.34
C PRO A 69 -27.04 -3.30 -15.65
N GLU A 70 -26.76 -4.42 -16.32
CA GLU A 70 -26.55 -5.71 -15.67
C GLU A 70 -25.15 -6.24 -16.01
N CYS A 71 -24.12 -5.59 -15.46
CA CYS A 71 -22.79 -6.20 -15.42
C CYS A 71 -21.92 -5.58 -14.32
N VAL A 72 -22.41 -5.65 -13.08
CA VAL A 72 -21.58 -5.50 -11.87
C VAL A 72 -21.96 -6.63 -10.93
N GLN A 73 -21.59 -7.87 -11.27
CA GLN A 73 -21.80 -8.98 -10.33
C GLN A 73 -20.85 -10.18 -10.46
N GLU A 74 -19.72 -10.07 -11.16
CA GLU A 74 -18.75 -11.18 -11.27
C GLU A 74 -17.38 -10.91 -10.66
N ARG A 75 -17.28 -10.02 -9.66
CA ARG A 75 -16.12 -10.03 -8.74
C ARG A 75 -16.17 -11.21 -7.74
N SER A 76 -17.31 -11.92 -7.66
CA SER A 76 -17.55 -12.96 -6.65
C SER A 76 -17.29 -14.40 -7.09
N LYS A 77 -16.94 -14.65 -8.37
CA LYS A 77 -16.71 -16.03 -8.87
C LYS A 77 -15.23 -16.43 -9.04
N MET A 78 -14.27 -15.54 -8.81
CA MET A 78 -12.84 -15.88 -8.83
C MET A 78 -12.25 -16.22 -7.44
N LEU A 79 -13.08 -16.38 -6.40
CA LEU A 79 -12.64 -16.73 -5.04
C LEU A 79 -12.67 -18.25 -4.73
N HIS A 80 -12.83 -19.13 -5.72
CA HIS A 80 -12.99 -20.58 -5.49
C HIS A 80 -11.98 -21.48 -6.21
N THR A 81 -10.71 -21.07 -6.27
CA THR A 81 -9.59 -22.02 -6.35
C THR A 81 -8.53 -21.64 -5.33
N ARG A 82 -8.80 -21.96 -4.07
CA ARG A 82 -7.78 -22.06 -3.03
C ARG A 82 -6.90 -23.27 -3.34
N ASP A 83 -5.81 -23.06 -4.07
CA ASP A 83 -4.66 -23.97 -3.99
C ASP A 83 -3.77 -23.49 -2.84
N ASN A 84 -4.00 -24.10 -1.67
CA ASN A 84 -3.28 -23.82 -0.43
C ASN A 84 -2.03 -24.72 -0.35
N SER A 85 -1.24 -24.77 -1.42
CA SER A 85 -0.07 -25.63 -1.55
C SER A 85 1.22 -24.79 -1.66
N PHE A 86 1.52 -24.04 -0.60
CA PHE A 86 2.92 -23.78 -0.27
C PHE A 86 3.45 -24.97 0.54
N PRO A 87 4.69 -25.43 0.29
CA PRO A 87 5.19 -26.66 0.89
C PRO A 87 5.18 -26.54 2.41
N SER A 88 4.53 -27.51 3.05
CA SER A 88 4.66 -27.74 4.48
C SER A 88 6.13 -27.98 4.79
N SER A 89 6.81 -26.95 5.31
CA SER A 89 8.09 -27.13 5.95
C SER A 89 7.88 -28.02 7.17
N SER A 90 8.29 -29.27 6.99
CA SER A 90 8.72 -30.23 8.00
C SER A 90 9.04 -29.60 9.36
N THR A 91 8.52 -30.23 10.40
CA THR A 91 8.98 -30.15 11.78
C THR A 91 10.50 -29.93 11.88
N GLY A 92 10.89 -28.71 12.23
CA GLY A 92 12.26 -28.28 12.46
C GLY A 92 12.23 -27.03 13.32
N SER A 93 13.21 -26.86 14.21
CA SER A 93 13.41 -25.72 15.10
C SER A 93 13.05 -24.37 14.47
N PRO A 94 12.60 -23.36 15.24
CA PRO A 94 12.22 -22.07 14.68
C PRO A 94 13.39 -21.48 13.91
N ALA A 95 13.29 -21.49 12.57
CA ALA A 95 14.28 -20.87 11.71
C ALA A 95 14.38 -19.40 12.13
N SER A 96 15.60 -18.92 12.35
CA SER A 96 15.84 -17.52 12.67
C SER A 96 15.28 -16.65 11.57
N TYR A 97 14.44 -15.67 11.94
CA TYR A 97 13.94 -14.69 10.98
C TYR A 97 15.10 -13.97 10.29
N GLU A 98 15.01 -13.88 8.96
CA GLU A 98 15.90 -13.10 8.12
C GLU A 98 15.09 -12.08 7.32
N THR A 99 15.56 -10.84 7.28
CA THR A 99 14.90 -9.75 6.57
C THR A 99 14.90 -10.02 5.05
N PRO A 100 13.73 -10.11 4.39
CA PRO A 100 13.66 -10.43 2.96
C PRO A 100 14.36 -9.42 2.05
N ALA A 101 14.61 -9.83 0.81
CA ALA A 101 15.08 -8.93 -0.24
C ALA A 101 13.97 -7.95 -0.66
N LEU A 102 14.35 -6.79 -1.20
CA LEU A 102 13.41 -5.76 -1.66
C LEU A 102 12.38 -6.29 -2.65
N ALA A 103 12.79 -7.11 -3.61
CA ALA A 103 11.89 -7.69 -4.61
C ALA A 103 10.78 -8.56 -3.98
N ASP A 104 11.09 -9.29 -2.92
CA ASP A 104 10.11 -10.13 -2.22
C ASP A 104 9.15 -9.28 -1.38
N LEU A 105 9.63 -8.20 -0.78
CA LEU A 105 8.79 -7.21 -0.08
C LEU A 105 7.83 -6.52 -1.06
N GLN A 106 8.28 -6.15 -2.26
CA GLN A 106 7.43 -5.57 -3.30
C GLN A 106 6.33 -6.54 -3.74
N ARG A 107 6.66 -7.82 -3.94
CA ARG A 107 5.66 -8.85 -4.26
C ARG A 107 4.63 -8.99 -3.15
N LEU A 108 5.04 -8.94 -1.89
CA LEU A 108 4.11 -9.03 -0.74
C LEU A 108 3.06 -7.92 -0.76
N ILE A 109 3.43 -6.74 -1.25
CA ILE A 109 2.54 -5.57 -1.36
C ILE A 109 1.54 -5.75 -2.50
N TRP A 110 1.98 -6.17 -3.70
CA TRP A 110 1.12 -6.24 -4.89
C TRP A 110 -0.01 -7.26 -4.83
N PHE A 111 0.14 -8.34 -4.06
CA PHE A 111 -0.87 -9.40 -4.02
C PHE A 111 -1.94 -9.20 -2.92
N ARG A 112 -2.01 -8.02 -2.31
CA ARG A 112 -2.96 -7.74 -1.22
C ARG A 112 -4.17 -6.98 -1.71
N GLY A 113 -5.30 -7.26 -1.06
CA GLY A 113 -6.59 -6.62 -1.32
C GLY A 113 -7.12 -5.96 -0.06
N GLY A 114 -6.37 -5.00 0.48
CA GLY A 114 -6.89 -4.06 1.44
C GLY A 114 -7.96 -3.17 0.79
N SER A 115 -8.48 -2.22 1.54
CA SER A 115 -9.42 -1.25 0.99
C SER A 115 -8.72 0.02 0.49
N ASP A 116 -9.40 0.75 -0.37
CA ASP A 116 -9.00 2.03 -0.98
C ASP A 116 -9.82 3.22 -0.42
N ASN A 117 -10.36 3.08 0.80
CA ASN A 117 -11.15 4.12 1.45
C ASN A 117 -10.31 5.39 1.71
N HIS A 118 -10.96 6.49 2.10
CA HIS A 118 -10.22 7.70 2.52
C HIS A 118 -9.50 7.54 3.86
N VAL A 119 -9.97 6.64 4.73
CA VAL A 119 -9.38 6.33 6.03
C VAL A 119 -9.76 4.91 6.45
N ASP A 120 -8.80 4.19 7.01
CA ASP A 120 -9.00 2.85 7.55
C ASP A 120 -8.30 2.71 8.89
N GLN A 121 -8.92 1.95 9.80
CA GLN A 121 -8.24 1.53 11.02
C GLN A 121 -7.32 0.34 10.71
N VAL A 122 -6.02 0.55 10.81
CA VAL A 122 -5.00 -0.44 10.42
C VAL A 122 -4.36 -1.16 11.62
N TRP A 123 -4.57 -0.62 12.81
CA TRP A 123 -4.18 -1.18 14.11
C TRP A 123 -5.13 -0.60 15.19
N PRO A 124 -5.31 -1.22 16.38
CA PRO A 124 -6.11 -0.64 17.45
C PRO A 124 -5.75 0.83 17.68
N ASN A 125 -6.75 1.71 17.52
CA ASN A 125 -6.66 3.16 17.62
C ASN A 125 -5.67 3.89 16.67
N ILE A 126 -5.15 3.22 15.63
CA ILE A 126 -4.38 3.85 14.55
C ILE A 126 -5.18 3.84 13.27
N TYR A 127 -5.43 5.02 12.74
CA TYR A 127 -6.13 5.27 11.49
C TYR A 127 -5.14 5.77 10.45
N LEU A 128 -5.12 5.14 9.28
CA LEU A 128 -4.29 5.53 8.15
C LEU A 128 -5.19 6.08 7.05
N GLY A 129 -4.88 7.25 6.51
CA GLY A 129 -5.72 7.85 5.47
C GLY A 129 -5.04 8.91 4.62
N ASP A 130 -5.87 9.55 3.81
CA ASP A 130 -5.45 10.50 2.78
C ASP A 130 -5.75 11.96 3.15
N ALA A 131 -5.39 12.87 2.24
CA ALA A 131 -5.61 14.30 2.44
C ALA A 131 -7.09 14.71 2.36
N TRP A 132 -7.98 13.86 1.81
CA TRP A 132 -9.41 14.11 1.84
C TRP A 132 -9.94 13.90 3.26
N ALA A 133 -9.61 12.76 3.87
CA ALA A 133 -9.96 12.48 5.26
C ALA A 133 -9.37 13.54 6.21
N ALA A 134 -8.11 13.93 6.01
CA ALA A 134 -7.44 14.96 6.81
C ALA A 134 -8.17 16.31 6.80
N ARG A 135 -8.82 16.67 5.68
CA ARG A 135 -9.57 17.92 5.52
C ARG A 135 -11.04 17.81 5.96
N SER A 136 -11.46 16.65 6.44
CA SER A 136 -12.82 16.44 6.95
C SER A 136 -12.82 16.53 8.47
N ILE A 137 -13.12 17.72 9.00
CA ILE A 137 -13.33 17.93 10.44
C ILE A 137 -14.40 16.98 10.99
N THR A 138 -15.47 16.77 10.23
CA THR A 138 -16.54 15.82 10.58
C THR A 138 -16.00 14.39 10.72
N THR A 139 -15.11 13.96 9.83
CA THR A 139 -14.48 12.62 9.93
C THR A 139 -13.61 12.53 11.18
N MET A 140 -12.75 13.53 11.42
CA MET A 140 -11.90 13.57 12.62
C MET A 140 -12.73 13.52 13.92
N GLN A 141 -13.84 14.26 13.98
CA GLN A 141 -14.79 14.22 15.11
C GLN A 141 -15.47 12.86 15.25
N SER A 142 -16.00 12.30 14.15
CA SER A 142 -16.76 11.05 14.19
C SER A 142 -15.92 9.83 14.62
N LEU A 143 -14.61 9.90 14.39
CA LEU A 143 -13.66 8.87 14.79
C LEU A 143 -13.07 9.15 16.19
N ASP A 144 -13.39 10.29 16.80
CA ASP A 144 -12.76 10.84 18.02
C ASP A 144 -11.23 10.93 17.91
N ILE A 145 -10.72 11.42 16.78
CA ILE A 145 -9.27 11.58 16.61
C ILE A 145 -8.75 12.61 17.60
N THR A 146 -7.70 12.23 18.31
CA THR A 146 -7.03 13.04 19.35
C THR A 146 -5.66 13.51 18.92
N HIS A 147 -5.00 12.76 18.03
CA HIS A 147 -3.65 13.03 17.56
C HIS A 147 -3.60 12.90 16.04
N ILE A 148 -2.96 13.84 15.36
CA ILE A 148 -2.76 13.81 13.91
C ILE A 148 -1.26 13.84 13.61
N LEU A 149 -0.79 12.87 12.82
CA LEU A 149 0.52 12.87 12.20
C LEU A 149 0.36 13.11 10.70
N ASN A 150 0.80 14.28 10.22
CA ASN A 150 0.82 14.63 8.81
C ASN A 150 2.21 14.36 8.21
N ALA A 151 2.34 13.28 7.46
CA ALA A 151 3.58 12.88 6.77
C ALA A 151 3.77 13.59 5.42
N ALA A 152 2.99 14.64 5.15
CA ALA A 152 3.06 15.45 3.95
C ALA A 152 2.82 16.93 4.30
N ASP A 153 3.33 17.39 5.44
CA ASP A 153 3.13 18.76 5.88
C ASP A 153 3.92 19.76 5.03
N GLY A 154 3.67 21.04 5.26
CA GLY A 154 4.41 22.15 4.69
C GLY A 154 3.57 23.02 3.75
N PRO A 155 4.00 24.27 3.50
CA PRO A 155 3.21 25.28 2.79
C PRO A 155 2.92 24.92 1.32
N TYR A 156 3.75 24.07 0.72
CA TYR A 156 3.62 23.60 -0.67
C TYR A 156 3.03 22.19 -0.77
N SER A 157 2.54 21.65 0.34
CA SER A 157 2.00 20.29 0.46
C SER A 157 0.63 20.33 1.17
N ILE A 158 0.33 19.35 2.03
CA ILE A 158 -0.92 19.29 2.79
C ILE A 158 -0.81 20.22 4.01
N ASN A 159 -0.96 21.52 3.76
CA ASN A 159 -0.84 22.58 4.75
C ASN A 159 -2.10 22.73 5.63
N THR A 160 -2.44 21.70 6.40
CA THR A 160 -3.48 21.81 7.44
C THR A 160 -2.89 22.48 8.67
N GLY A 161 -1.86 21.86 9.27
CA GLY A 161 -1.25 22.34 10.50
C GLY A 161 -2.19 22.30 11.71
N ALA A 162 -1.65 22.52 12.91
CA ALA A 162 -2.43 22.50 14.15
C ALA A 162 -3.62 23.50 14.14
N LYS A 163 -3.46 24.65 13.47
CA LYS A 163 -4.49 25.71 13.42
C LYS A 163 -5.77 25.27 12.70
N TYR A 164 -5.66 24.35 11.75
CA TYR A 164 -6.83 23.83 11.03
C TYR A 164 -7.77 23.04 11.95
N TYR A 165 -7.21 22.38 12.97
CA TYR A 165 -7.93 21.53 13.92
C TYR A 165 -8.18 22.21 15.28
N LYS A 166 -8.09 23.53 15.37
CA LYS A 166 -8.14 24.30 16.63
C LYS A 166 -9.37 24.01 17.50
N ASP A 167 -10.49 23.61 16.90
CA ASP A 167 -11.75 23.36 17.59
C ASP A 167 -11.88 21.90 18.10
N LEU A 168 -10.93 21.02 17.77
CA LEU A 168 -10.96 19.58 18.08
C LEU A 168 -10.04 19.15 19.22
N GLN A 169 -9.28 20.07 19.84
CA GLN A 169 -8.24 19.74 20.84
C GLN A 169 -7.30 18.61 20.38
N ILE A 170 -6.84 18.70 19.12
CA ILE A 170 -5.94 17.71 18.52
C ILE A 170 -4.49 18.09 18.78
N GLU A 171 -3.68 17.11 19.21
CA GLU A 171 -2.23 17.23 19.16
C GLU A 171 -1.75 16.92 17.74
N TYR A 172 -0.94 17.81 17.17
CA TYR A 172 -0.55 17.74 15.77
C TYR A 172 0.97 17.62 15.63
N PHE A 173 1.40 16.64 14.84
CA PHE A 173 2.79 16.43 14.47
C PHE A 173 2.94 16.43 12.94
N GLY A 174 3.67 17.43 12.43
CA GLY A 174 3.87 17.66 11.01
C GLY A 174 5.27 17.26 10.56
N ILE A 175 5.36 16.50 9.49
CA ILE A 175 6.61 16.12 8.81
C ILE A 175 6.53 16.58 7.36
N GLU A 176 7.42 17.49 6.97
CA GLU A 176 7.57 17.94 5.59
C GLU A 176 8.35 16.91 4.76
N ALA A 177 7.68 15.81 4.39
CA ALA A 177 8.27 14.73 3.60
C ALA A 177 7.77 14.68 2.15
N PHE A 178 8.71 14.47 1.23
CA PHE A 178 8.45 14.24 -0.20
C PHE A 178 8.27 12.75 -0.47
N ASP A 179 7.35 12.39 -1.36
CA ASP A 179 7.13 10.99 -1.76
C ASP A 179 8.11 10.57 -2.86
N ASP A 180 9.39 10.64 -2.55
CA ASP A 180 10.47 10.40 -3.48
C ASP A 180 11.39 9.29 -2.92
N PRO A 181 11.81 8.30 -3.73
CA PRO A 181 12.74 7.26 -3.28
C PRO A 181 14.09 7.76 -2.76
N SER A 182 14.49 9.00 -3.10
CA SER A 182 15.70 9.64 -2.60
C SER A 182 15.51 10.41 -1.30
N PHE A 183 14.26 10.62 -0.85
CA PHE A 183 13.99 11.30 0.42
C PHE A 183 14.31 10.38 1.59
N ASP A 184 15.09 10.87 2.55
CA ASP A 184 15.39 10.12 3.77
C ASP A 184 14.28 10.33 4.80
N LEU A 185 13.31 9.41 4.82
CA LEU A 185 12.22 9.40 5.80
C LEU A 185 12.65 8.72 7.11
N SER A 186 13.76 7.97 7.09
CA SER A 186 14.23 7.17 8.22
C SER A 186 14.60 8.01 9.44
N ILE A 187 15.06 9.24 9.22
CA ILE A 187 15.37 10.19 10.29
C ILE A 187 14.17 10.52 11.18
N PHE A 188 12.94 10.31 10.68
CA PHE A 188 11.71 10.56 11.41
C PHE A 188 11.08 9.31 12.04
N PHE A 189 11.64 8.11 11.82
CA PHE A 189 11.00 6.86 12.24
C PHE A 189 10.77 6.79 13.75
N TYR A 190 11.79 7.13 14.55
CA TYR A 190 11.67 7.09 16.01
C TYR A 190 10.79 8.21 16.55
N ASP A 191 10.93 9.45 16.05
CA ASP A 191 10.09 10.57 16.49
C ASP A 191 8.60 10.34 16.17
N ALA A 192 8.31 9.82 14.97
CA ALA A 192 6.96 9.44 14.57
C ALA A 192 6.41 8.28 15.40
N ALA A 193 7.21 7.25 15.63
CA ALA A 193 6.82 6.10 16.42
C ALA A 193 6.55 6.49 17.89
N ASP A 194 7.37 7.37 18.46
CA ASP A 194 7.19 7.88 19.81
C ASP A 194 5.96 8.78 19.93
N PHE A 195 5.66 9.60 18.92
CA PHE A 195 4.42 10.36 18.86
C PHE A 195 3.19 9.44 18.88
N ILE A 196 3.19 8.41 18.01
CA ILE A 196 2.11 7.42 17.95
C ILE A 196 2.00 6.66 19.28
N GLY A 197 3.12 6.19 19.84
CA GLY A 197 3.16 5.45 21.09
C GLY A 197 2.66 6.27 22.29
N LYS A 198 3.05 7.55 22.40
CA LYS A 198 2.54 8.46 23.45
C LYS A 198 1.03 8.65 23.34
N ALA A 199 0.53 8.83 22.13
CA ALA A 199 -0.89 8.98 21.88
C ALA A 199 -1.67 7.73 22.31
N LEU A 200 -1.20 6.52 21.95
CA LEU A 200 -1.86 5.26 22.33
C LEU A 200 -1.80 4.97 23.83
N ASN A 201 -0.80 5.49 24.54
CA ASN A 201 -0.70 5.40 25.99
C ASN A 201 -1.61 6.40 26.74
N THR A 202 -2.22 7.35 26.01
CA THR A 202 -3.17 8.31 26.59
C THR A 202 -4.57 7.69 26.64
N PRO A 203 -5.31 7.77 27.78
CA PRO A 203 -6.67 7.27 27.86
C PRO A 203 -7.57 7.86 26.77
N GLY A 204 -8.17 6.99 25.94
CA GLY A 204 -9.00 7.40 24.81
C GLY A 204 -8.22 7.89 23.58
N GLY A 205 -6.89 7.76 23.59
CA GLY A 205 -6.03 8.19 22.50
C GLY A 205 -6.28 7.41 21.20
N LYS A 206 -6.57 8.18 20.14
CA LYS A 206 -6.72 7.71 18.76
C LYS A 206 -5.90 8.59 17.83
N VAL A 207 -5.08 7.95 16.99
CA VAL A 207 -4.12 8.60 16.11
C VAL A 207 -4.58 8.47 14.67
N PHE A 208 -4.58 9.58 13.94
CA PHE A 208 -4.73 9.59 12.49
C PHE A 208 -3.39 9.95 11.84
N VAL A 209 -2.84 9.03 11.06
CA VAL A 209 -1.60 9.20 10.31
C VAL A 209 -1.97 9.35 8.84
N HIS A 210 -1.56 10.44 8.19
CA HIS A 210 -1.92 10.68 6.79
C HIS A 210 -0.79 11.26 5.97
N CYS A 211 -0.91 11.14 4.65
CA CYS A 211 -0.11 11.89 3.70
C CYS A 211 -1.04 12.45 2.61
N ALA A 212 -0.60 12.49 1.34
CA ALA A 212 -1.48 12.84 0.23
C ALA A 212 -2.53 11.76 -0.04
N MET A 213 -2.10 10.49 -0.16
CA MET A 213 -2.96 9.34 -0.54
C MET A 213 -3.14 8.30 0.57
N GLY A 214 -2.38 8.39 1.66
CA GLY A 214 -2.41 7.36 2.71
C GLY A 214 -1.78 6.02 2.30
N VAL A 215 -0.91 6.00 1.29
CA VAL A 215 -0.41 4.76 0.66
C VAL A 215 1.10 4.56 0.87
N SER A 216 1.91 5.62 0.77
CA SER A 216 3.38 5.54 0.82
C SER A 216 3.95 6.17 2.10
N ARG A 217 4.21 7.48 2.16
CA ARG A 217 4.83 8.18 3.33
C ARG A 217 4.22 7.82 4.69
N SER A 218 2.90 8.00 4.84
CA SER A 218 2.23 7.72 6.11
C SER A 218 2.19 6.23 6.44
N ALA A 219 2.04 5.37 5.44
CA ALA A 219 2.11 3.93 5.63
C ALA A 219 3.50 3.52 6.15
N THR A 220 4.58 4.07 5.58
CA THR A 220 5.95 3.85 6.03
C THR A 220 6.13 4.17 7.52
N LEU A 221 5.60 5.30 7.99
CA LEU A 221 5.71 5.68 9.41
C LEU A 221 4.89 4.76 10.33
N VAL A 222 3.71 4.32 9.91
CA VAL A 222 2.93 3.31 10.67
C VAL A 222 3.66 1.98 10.73
N LEU A 223 4.26 1.53 9.62
CA LEU A 223 5.05 0.31 9.57
C LEU A 223 6.25 0.38 10.52
N ALA A 224 6.99 1.50 10.48
CA ALA A 224 8.10 1.76 11.40
C ALA A 224 7.65 1.73 12.87
N PHE A 225 6.51 2.34 13.20
CA PHE A 225 5.93 2.27 14.54
C PHE A 225 5.68 0.82 14.98
N LEU A 226 5.02 0.00 14.16
CA LEU A 226 4.74 -1.40 14.49
C LEU A 226 6.02 -2.23 14.69
N MET A 227 7.07 -1.93 13.93
CA MET A 227 8.36 -2.60 14.10
C MET A 227 9.06 -2.18 15.40
N ILE A 228 9.05 -0.89 15.73
CA ILE A 228 9.77 -0.31 16.87
C ILE A 228 9.03 -0.60 18.19
N HIS A 229 7.74 -0.29 18.28
CA HIS A 229 6.95 -0.34 19.53
C HIS A 229 6.19 -1.65 19.71
N GLU A 230 5.73 -2.29 18.63
CA GLU A 230 4.95 -3.54 18.69
C GLU A 230 5.81 -4.80 18.42
N ASN A 231 7.14 -4.63 18.35
CA ASN A 231 8.12 -5.71 18.16
C ASN A 231 7.85 -6.58 16.91
N MET A 232 7.21 -6.02 15.88
CA MET A 232 6.96 -6.73 14.63
C MET A 232 8.21 -6.84 13.76
N THR A 233 8.22 -7.82 12.86
CA THR A 233 9.12 -7.80 11.69
C THR A 233 8.52 -6.90 10.61
N LEU A 234 9.33 -6.44 9.65
CA LEU A 234 8.82 -5.70 8.49
C LEU A 234 7.75 -6.48 7.73
N VAL A 235 7.93 -7.80 7.59
CA VAL A 235 6.95 -8.66 6.94
C VAL A 235 5.63 -8.62 7.69
N ASP A 236 5.65 -8.79 9.01
CA ASP A 236 4.43 -8.81 9.84
C ASP A 236 3.75 -7.44 9.88
N ALA A 237 4.52 -6.35 9.92
CA ALA A 237 3.99 -4.99 9.83
C ALA A 237 3.29 -4.76 8.48
N LEU A 238 3.94 -5.12 7.36
CA LEU A 238 3.32 -5.08 6.02
C LEU A 238 2.08 -5.96 5.98
N LYS A 239 2.10 -7.12 6.67
CA LYS A 239 0.95 -8.01 6.71
C LYS A 239 -0.24 -7.39 7.42
N THR A 240 0.01 -6.78 8.57
CA THR A 240 -0.97 -6.18 9.46
C THR A 240 -1.63 -4.97 8.82
N VAL A 241 -0.85 -4.04 8.28
CA VAL A 241 -1.42 -2.83 7.67
C VAL A 241 -2.10 -3.17 6.34
N GLY A 242 -1.42 -3.97 5.51
CA GLY A 242 -1.88 -4.35 4.17
C GLY A 242 -3.10 -5.26 4.13
N SER A 243 -3.59 -5.78 5.27
CA SER A 243 -4.88 -6.50 5.33
C SER A 243 -6.07 -5.58 5.53
N HIS A 244 -5.85 -4.33 5.94
CA HIS A 244 -6.89 -3.33 6.22
C HIS A 244 -6.94 -2.25 5.13
N ARG A 245 -5.78 -1.83 4.64
CA ARG A 245 -5.63 -0.76 3.65
C ARG A 245 -4.59 -1.13 2.60
N ASP A 246 -4.87 -0.80 1.34
CA ASP A 246 -3.87 -0.90 0.29
C ASP A 246 -2.76 0.13 0.51
N ILE A 247 -1.55 -0.39 0.79
CA ILE A 247 -0.36 0.40 1.03
C ILE A 247 0.72 0.03 0.03
N CYS A 248 1.50 1.01 -0.40
CA CYS A 248 2.61 0.82 -1.32
C CYS A 248 3.67 1.90 -1.06
N PRO A 249 4.48 1.75 0.00
CA PRO A 249 5.70 2.54 0.17
C PRO A 249 6.53 2.52 -1.10
N ASN A 250 7.08 3.68 -1.49
CA ASN A 250 8.03 3.71 -2.59
C ASN A 250 9.28 2.86 -2.28
N THR A 251 10.07 2.56 -3.31
CA THR A 251 11.22 1.65 -3.19
C THR A 251 12.30 2.13 -2.22
N GLY A 252 12.52 3.43 -2.12
CA GLY A 252 13.46 4.03 -1.17
C GLY A 252 13.00 3.85 0.28
N PHE A 253 11.73 4.12 0.56
CA PHE A 253 11.14 3.91 1.89
C PHE A 253 11.12 2.44 2.28
N LEU A 254 10.84 1.55 1.33
CA LEU A 254 10.89 0.11 1.59
C LEU A 254 12.33 -0.35 1.92
N SER A 255 13.35 0.27 1.30
CA SER A 255 14.76 0.05 1.65
C SER A 255 15.09 0.56 3.05
N GLN A 256 14.64 1.77 3.41
CA GLN A 256 14.84 2.34 4.74
C GLN A 256 14.16 1.48 5.83
N LEU A 257 12.95 0.97 5.57
CA LEU A 257 12.28 0.01 6.48
C LEU A 257 13.04 -1.31 6.57
N ARG A 258 13.62 -1.80 5.47
CA ARG A 258 14.43 -3.01 5.47
C ARG A 258 15.68 -2.84 6.33
N GLU A 259 16.34 -1.69 6.26
CA GLU A 259 17.49 -1.36 7.12
C GLU A 259 17.10 -1.29 8.59
N LEU A 260 15.95 -0.69 8.91
CA LEU A 260 15.38 -0.69 10.26
C LEU A 260 15.13 -2.12 10.76
N ASP A 261 14.56 -2.99 9.94
CA ASP A 261 14.24 -4.38 10.30
C ASP A 261 15.51 -5.20 10.61
N ILE A 262 16.57 -5.03 9.81
CA ILE A 262 17.87 -5.65 10.04
C ILE A 262 18.42 -5.19 11.40
N LYS A 263 18.46 -3.87 11.63
CA LYS A 263 18.94 -3.29 12.89
C LYS A 263 18.16 -3.83 14.10
N LEU A 264 16.83 -3.79 14.07
CA LEU A 264 15.99 -4.28 15.16
C LEU A 264 16.16 -5.80 15.38
N SER A 265 16.33 -6.58 14.30
CA SER A 265 16.62 -8.01 14.39
C SER A 265 17.94 -8.30 15.11
N GLU A 266 18.98 -7.52 14.84
CA GLU A 266 20.28 -7.61 15.52
C GLU A 266 20.17 -7.22 17.00
N GLU A 267 19.49 -6.12 17.32
CA GLU A 267 19.25 -5.67 18.70
C GLU A 267 18.48 -6.72 19.51
N ARG A 268 17.45 -7.34 18.92
CA ARG A 268 16.67 -8.42 19.55
C ARG A 268 17.49 -9.68 19.78
N LYS A 269 18.45 -9.99 18.91
CA LYS A 269 19.39 -11.11 19.10
C LYS A 269 20.36 -10.79 20.24
N GLY A 270 20.92 -9.58 20.29
CA GLY A 270 21.81 -9.12 21.36
C GLY A 270 21.14 -9.10 22.74
N ALA A 271 19.86 -8.72 22.83
CA ALA A 271 19.10 -8.75 24.08
C ALA A 271 18.78 -10.17 24.59
N ARG A 272 18.88 -11.20 23.72
CA ARG A 272 18.59 -12.60 24.05
C ARG A 272 19.82 -13.41 24.48
N GLU A 273 21.03 -12.89 24.34
CA GLU A 273 22.24 -13.51 24.90
C GLU A 273 22.45 -13.04 26.36
N PRO A 274 22.22 -13.89 27.39
CA PRO A 274 22.47 -13.49 28.76
C PRO A 274 23.97 -13.43 29.04
N ALA A 275 24.33 -12.57 30.00
CA ALA A 275 25.65 -12.42 30.62
C ALA A 275 26.17 -13.72 31.29
N SER A 276 26.44 -14.76 30.50
CA SER A 276 27.01 -16.04 30.95
C SER A 276 28.53 -16.12 30.74
N LYS A 277 29.19 -15.02 30.34
CA LYS A 277 30.65 -14.93 30.20
C LYS A 277 31.33 -14.16 31.35
N ALA A 278 30.75 -14.16 32.54
CA ALA A 278 31.41 -13.65 33.73
C ALA A 278 31.32 -14.69 34.86
N LEU A 279 32.24 -15.65 34.86
CA LEU A 279 32.72 -16.41 36.02
C LEU A 279 34.09 -17.01 35.68
#